data_AF-A0A954W8T6-F1
#
_entry.id   AF-A0A954W8T6-F1
#
_cell.length_a   1.000
_cell.length_b   1.000
_cell.length_c   1.000
_cell.angle_alpha   90.00
_cell.angle_beta   90.00
_cell.angle_gamma   90.00
#
_symmetry.space_group_name_H-M   'P 1'
#
loop_
_entity.id
_entity.type
_entity.pdbx_description
1 polymer ?
#
loop_
_entity_poly.entity_id
_entity_poly.type
_entity_poly.pdbx_seq_one_letter_code
_entity_poly.pdbx_strand_id
1 'polypeptide(L)'
;MKLVNGPTIINAISDPQNDLTKLVAETADDQQLIEALFLRFLARRPNDKELQLGQEALQAAGQDYEQIKSRLDQYVANELPRKQAEWEATALQETVWTVLEPQAMSSAAGATFERRDGNSIFVTGNLSKDVYSITAATDLKNITGVRIEALPDSSLAAGGPGRAQNGNFVLSELKLSVAPKADANAKKSVSLGNGSADFSQDSWPVGNAVDGNEQTGWAVSPSFGKPHTAMFETREDAGDEGGSLLTFELSQQFPDGTHLLGHFRLSVTNSPRPLGVSRLPEPIAKLLSIPAADRSAEQTQQLADHFRSLDAEYKRLTEEVQQSEQQLKNRRLVGAQDLA
;
A
#
# COMPACT_ATOMS: atom_id res chain seq x y z
N MET A 1 -10.83 7.24 -24.25
CA MET A 1 -9.36 7.13 -24.32
C MET A 1 -8.83 8.09 -23.25
N LYS A 2 -8.56 7.62 -22.03
CA LYS A 2 -8.09 8.50 -20.93
C LYS A 2 -6.59 8.72 -21.12
N LEU A 3 -6.23 9.70 -21.95
CA LEU A 3 -4.83 10.05 -22.20
C LEU A 3 -4.29 10.92 -21.06
N VAL A 4 -3.23 10.42 -20.42
CA VAL A 4 -2.20 11.20 -19.72
C VAL A 4 -2.66 12.19 -18.63
N ASN A 5 -3.31 11.69 -17.57
CA ASN A 5 -3.73 12.47 -16.39
C ASN A 5 -2.84 12.24 -15.15
N GLY A 6 -1.52 12.29 -15.32
CA GLY A 6 -0.58 12.25 -14.19
C GLY A 6 -0.53 13.61 -13.46
N PRO A 7 -0.31 13.64 -12.13
CA PRO A 7 -0.31 14.87 -11.34
C PRO A 7 0.67 15.93 -11.85
N THR A 8 1.81 15.54 -12.42
CA THR A 8 2.79 16.46 -13.00
C THR A 8 2.27 17.21 -14.24
N ILE A 9 1.51 16.53 -15.10
CA ILE A 9 0.97 17.12 -16.34
C ILE A 9 -0.26 17.97 -16.03
N ILE A 10 -1.11 17.49 -15.11
CA ILE A 10 -2.22 18.28 -14.58
C ILE A 10 -1.71 19.59 -13.98
N ASN A 11 -0.63 19.55 -13.18
CA ASN A 11 -0.06 20.76 -12.56
C ASN A 11 0.57 21.72 -13.59
N ALA A 12 1.28 21.20 -14.60
CA ALA A 12 1.91 22.02 -15.64
C ALA A 12 0.89 22.70 -16.58
N ILE A 13 -0.25 22.05 -16.84
CA ILE A 13 -1.30 22.58 -17.71
C ILE A 13 -2.29 23.46 -16.92
N SER A 14 -2.47 23.19 -15.62
CA SER A 14 -3.29 24.04 -14.73
C SER A 14 -2.59 25.33 -14.27
N ASP A 15 -1.36 25.58 -14.73
CA ASP A 15 -0.68 26.86 -14.50
C ASP A 15 -1.54 28.01 -15.07
N PRO A 16 -1.86 29.06 -14.29
CA PRO A 16 -2.57 30.24 -14.78
C PRO A 16 -1.88 30.94 -15.97
N GLN A 17 -0.57 30.73 -16.15
CA GLN A 17 0.19 31.24 -17.28
C GLN A 17 0.07 30.38 -18.54
N ASN A 18 -0.45 29.16 -18.44
CA ASN A 18 -0.67 28.27 -19.57
C ASN A 18 -1.69 28.86 -20.56
N ASP A 19 -1.36 28.82 -21.84
CA ASP A 19 -2.19 29.38 -22.90
C ASP A 19 -3.56 28.71 -23.02
N LEU A 20 -3.68 27.42 -22.70
CA LEU A 20 -4.95 26.69 -22.67
C LEU A 20 -5.81 27.20 -21.52
N THR A 21 -5.21 27.39 -20.33
CA THR A 21 -5.90 27.95 -19.15
C THR A 21 -6.42 29.36 -19.42
N LYS A 22 -5.61 30.21 -20.06
CA LYS A 22 -6.03 31.56 -20.49
C LYS A 22 -7.18 31.49 -21.49
N LEU A 23 -7.07 30.64 -22.51
CA LEU A 23 -8.10 30.49 -23.54
C LEU A 23 -9.45 30.05 -22.95
N VAL A 24 -9.43 29.08 -22.03
CA VAL A 24 -10.64 28.60 -21.33
C VAL A 24 -11.25 29.68 -20.44
N ALA A 25 -10.41 30.49 -19.76
CA ALA A 25 -10.86 31.58 -18.90
C ALA A 25 -11.43 32.77 -19.69
N GLU A 26 -10.86 33.09 -20.85
CA GLU A 26 -11.27 34.21 -21.69
C GLU A 26 -12.46 33.88 -22.62
N THR A 27 -12.65 32.59 -22.93
CA THR A 27 -13.71 32.13 -23.86
C THR A 27 -14.86 31.50 -23.09
N ALA A 28 -15.89 32.30 -22.80
CA ALA A 28 -17.07 31.83 -22.04
C ALA A 28 -17.95 30.86 -22.84
N ASP A 29 -18.02 31.01 -24.16
CA ASP A 29 -18.86 30.17 -25.02
C ASP A 29 -18.14 28.86 -25.39
N ASP A 30 -18.76 27.73 -25.08
CA ASP A 30 -18.16 26.40 -25.29
C ASP A 30 -17.96 26.09 -26.78
N GLN A 31 -18.85 26.55 -27.67
CA GLN A 31 -18.69 26.35 -29.11
C GLN A 31 -17.49 27.14 -29.64
N GLN A 32 -17.35 28.42 -29.27
CA GLN A 32 -16.20 29.24 -29.64
C GLN A 32 -14.90 28.68 -29.09
N LEU A 33 -14.92 28.15 -27.85
CA LEU A 33 -13.76 27.50 -27.25
C LEU A 33 -13.34 26.28 -28.05
N ILE A 34 -14.28 25.38 -28.39
CA ILE A 34 -14.00 24.18 -29.20
C ILE A 34 -13.48 24.58 -30.59
N GLU A 35 -14.11 25.56 -31.25
CA GLU A 35 -13.63 26.07 -32.54
C GLU A 35 -12.21 26.63 -32.45
N ALA A 36 -11.88 27.37 -31.39
CA ALA A 36 -10.55 27.93 -31.17
C ALA A 36 -9.50 26.84 -30.96
N LEU A 37 -9.83 25.78 -30.21
CA LEU A 37 -8.97 24.62 -30.00
C LEU A 37 -8.70 23.90 -31.33
N PHE A 38 -9.75 23.61 -32.10
CA PHE A 38 -9.64 22.95 -33.40
C PHE A 38 -8.81 23.76 -34.40
N LEU A 39 -8.98 25.09 -34.43
CA LEU A 39 -8.16 25.95 -35.28
C LEU A 39 -6.69 25.97 -34.84
N ARG A 40 -6.43 25.92 -33.52
CA ARG A 40 -5.07 26.00 -32.96
C ARG A 40 -4.29 24.70 -33.14
N PHE A 41 -4.92 23.55 -32.93
CA PHE A 41 -4.25 22.24 -32.95
C PHE A 41 -4.41 21.50 -34.28
N LEU A 42 -5.54 21.68 -34.97
CA LEU A 42 -5.87 20.92 -36.19
C LEU A 42 -5.97 21.79 -37.45
N ALA A 43 -5.78 23.12 -37.33
CA ALA A 43 -5.82 24.08 -38.42
C ALA A 43 -7.09 24.03 -39.28
N ARG A 44 -8.23 23.63 -38.69
CA ARG A 44 -9.54 23.58 -39.33
C ARG A 44 -10.66 23.79 -38.31
N ARG A 45 -11.88 24.03 -38.79
CA ARG A 45 -13.08 24.04 -37.93
C ARG A 45 -13.54 22.60 -37.59
N PRO A 46 -14.16 22.37 -36.42
CA PRO A 46 -14.80 21.09 -36.11
C PRO A 46 -16.02 20.88 -37.03
N ASN A 47 -16.35 19.63 -37.33
CA ASN A 47 -17.67 19.28 -37.86
C ASN A 47 -18.69 19.12 -36.72
N ASP A 48 -19.99 18.99 -37.04
CA ASP A 48 -21.07 18.91 -36.04
C ASP A 48 -20.86 17.80 -35.00
N LYS A 49 -20.36 16.63 -35.43
CA LYS A 49 -20.10 15.50 -34.54
C LYS A 49 -18.93 15.78 -33.59
N GLU A 50 -17.89 16.43 -34.09
CA GLU A 50 -16.74 16.85 -33.28
C GLU A 50 -17.10 17.96 -32.30
N LEU A 51 -17.97 18.89 -32.71
CA LEU A 51 -18.48 19.94 -31.83
C LEU A 51 -19.31 19.34 -30.69
N GLN A 52 -20.18 18.36 -31.00
CA GLN A 52 -20.96 17.65 -29.99
C GLN A 52 -20.04 16.90 -29.00
N LEU A 53 -19.08 16.13 -29.50
CA LEU A 53 -18.12 15.42 -28.64
C LEU A 53 -17.29 16.39 -27.78
N GLY A 54 -16.97 17.57 -28.32
CA GLY A 54 -16.29 18.63 -27.57
C GLY A 54 -17.13 19.18 -26.42
N GLN A 55 -18.42 19.42 -26.66
CA GLN A 55 -19.34 19.86 -25.61
C GLN A 55 -19.51 18.80 -24.51
N GLU A 56 -19.61 17.52 -24.91
CA GLU A 56 -19.66 16.41 -23.96
C GLU A 56 -18.38 16.33 -23.13
N ALA A 57 -17.20 16.48 -23.74
CA ALA A 57 -15.92 16.50 -23.04
C ALA A 57 -15.80 17.65 -22.02
N LEU A 58 -16.23 18.87 -22.38
CA LEU A 58 -16.23 20.04 -21.49
C LEU A 58 -17.15 19.88 -20.25
N GLN A 59 -18.10 18.94 -20.30
CA GLN A 59 -19.04 18.67 -19.21
C GLN A 59 -18.80 17.33 -18.49
N ALA A 60 -18.00 16.43 -19.04
CA ALA A 60 -17.79 15.08 -18.50
C ALA A 60 -16.91 15.04 -17.24
N ALA A 61 -15.97 15.97 -17.09
CA ALA A 61 -15.03 15.96 -15.97
C ALA A 61 -15.72 16.21 -14.63
N GLY A 62 -15.39 15.38 -13.63
CA GLY A 62 -15.93 15.48 -12.27
C GLY A 62 -17.41 15.05 -12.11
N GLN A 63 -18.04 14.46 -13.14
CA GLN A 63 -19.43 13.98 -13.04
C GLN A 63 -19.63 12.91 -11.95
N ASP A 64 -18.59 12.12 -11.69
CA ASP A 64 -18.61 11.08 -10.66
C ASP A 64 -18.44 11.64 -9.22
N TYR A 65 -18.22 12.95 -9.05
CA TYR A 65 -17.94 13.56 -7.74
C TYR A 65 -19.02 13.22 -6.70
N GLU A 66 -20.30 13.39 -7.04
CA GLU A 66 -21.39 13.10 -6.10
C GLU A 66 -21.46 11.61 -5.75
N GLN A 67 -21.12 10.72 -6.69
CA GLN A 67 -21.07 9.29 -6.44
C GLN A 67 -19.90 8.91 -5.52
N ILE A 68 -18.71 9.44 -5.78
CA ILE A 68 -17.50 9.18 -4.97
C ILE A 68 -17.69 9.77 -3.57
N LYS A 69 -18.22 11.00 -3.47
CA LYS A 69 -18.55 11.63 -2.20
C LYS A 69 -19.58 10.82 -1.42
N SER A 70 -20.65 10.35 -2.08
CA SER A 70 -21.64 9.49 -1.44
C SER A 70 -21.04 8.19 -0.91
N ARG A 71 -20.06 7.59 -1.61
CA ARG A 71 -19.31 6.42 -1.10
C ARG A 71 -18.51 6.75 0.16
N LEU A 72 -17.81 7.89 0.18
CA LEU A 72 -17.10 8.35 1.38
C LEU A 72 -18.07 8.59 2.55
N ASP A 73 -19.18 9.27 2.30
CA ASP A 73 -20.20 9.56 3.31
C ASP A 73 -20.80 8.27 3.89
N GLN A 74 -21.12 7.29 3.04
CA GLN A 74 -21.58 5.97 3.48
C GLN A 74 -20.54 5.23 4.30
N TYR A 75 -19.27 5.28 3.91
CA TYR A 75 -18.18 4.66 4.65
C TYR A 75 -17.99 5.30 6.02
N VAL A 76 -17.99 6.64 6.08
CA VAL A 76 -17.87 7.43 7.31
C VAL A 76 -19.07 7.21 8.25
N ALA A 77 -20.28 7.02 7.70
CA ALA A 77 -21.48 6.79 8.51
C ALA A 77 -21.58 5.36 9.06
N ASN A 78 -21.20 4.34 8.26
CA ASN A 78 -21.55 2.95 8.55
C ASN A 78 -20.35 2.09 8.97
N GLU A 79 -19.19 2.26 8.35
CA GLU A 79 -18.03 1.37 8.55
C GLU A 79 -17.00 1.97 9.50
N LEU A 80 -16.68 3.26 9.31
CA LEU A 80 -15.61 3.93 10.06
C LEU A 80 -15.87 3.92 11.58
N PRO A 81 -17.08 4.21 12.10
CA PRO A 81 -17.32 4.19 13.55
C PRO A 81 -17.20 2.78 14.15
N ARG A 82 -17.65 1.76 13.42
CA ARG A 82 -17.52 0.36 13.84
C ARG A 82 -16.04 -0.05 13.93
N LYS A 83 -15.27 0.23 12.87
CA LYS A 83 -13.83 -0.06 12.85
C LYS A 83 -13.06 0.73 13.90
N GLN A 84 -13.43 1.98 14.17
CA GLN A 84 -12.81 2.77 15.24
C GLN A 84 -13.07 2.13 16.60
N ALA A 85 -14.32 1.75 16.90
CA ALA A 85 -14.65 1.10 18.16
C ALA A 85 -13.90 -0.22 18.35
N GLU A 86 -13.77 -1.01 17.28
CA GLU A 86 -12.97 -2.24 17.27
C GLU A 86 -11.49 -1.95 17.55
N TRP A 87 -10.90 -0.96 16.89
CA TRP A 87 -9.53 -0.52 17.14
C TRP A 87 -9.36 -0.04 18.59
N GLU A 88 -10.21 0.85 19.11
CA GLU A 88 -10.06 1.37 20.47
C GLU A 88 -10.13 0.27 21.54
N ALA A 89 -10.92 -0.78 21.31
CA ALA A 89 -11.03 -1.92 22.23
C ALA A 89 -9.76 -2.77 22.28
N THR A 90 -8.92 -2.72 21.24
CA THR A 90 -7.78 -3.62 21.05
C THR A 90 -6.46 -2.90 20.90
N ALA A 91 -6.47 -1.57 20.76
CA ALA A 91 -5.29 -0.75 20.46
C ALA A 91 -4.22 -0.82 21.57
N LEU A 92 -4.63 -1.08 22.81
CA LEU A 92 -3.72 -1.29 23.94
C LEU A 92 -3.30 -2.76 24.12
N GLN A 93 -3.88 -3.70 23.36
CA GLN A 93 -3.48 -5.10 23.42
C GLN A 93 -2.15 -5.28 22.69
N GLU A 94 -1.22 -6.00 23.33
CA GLU A 94 0.01 -6.39 22.67
C GLU A 94 -0.31 -7.34 21.50
N THR A 95 0.27 -7.07 20.34
CA THR A 95 0.16 -7.99 19.19
C THR A 95 0.91 -9.27 19.52
N VAL A 96 0.19 -10.39 19.59
CA VAL A 96 0.77 -11.70 19.88
C VAL A 96 1.18 -12.36 18.56
N TRP A 97 2.46 -12.68 18.44
CA TRP A 97 3.03 -13.28 17.24
C TRP A 97 3.28 -14.77 17.43
N THR A 98 2.75 -15.56 16.51
CA THR A 98 3.07 -16.98 16.37
C THR A 98 4.22 -17.12 15.37
N VAL A 99 5.40 -17.46 15.88
CA VAL A 99 6.56 -17.77 15.04
C VAL A 99 6.28 -19.04 14.23
N LEU A 100 6.48 -18.96 12.92
CA LEU A 100 6.26 -20.08 12.03
C LEU A 100 7.50 -20.98 11.95
N GLU A 101 7.28 -22.29 11.96
CA GLU A 101 8.31 -23.27 11.63
C GLU A 101 8.34 -23.49 10.11
N PRO A 102 9.42 -23.12 9.40
CA PRO A 102 9.52 -23.38 7.97
C PRO A 102 9.63 -24.89 7.72
N GLN A 103 8.73 -25.42 6.88
CA GLN A 103 8.65 -26.84 6.54
C GLN A 103 9.25 -27.14 5.16
N ALA A 104 9.09 -26.22 4.21
CA ALA A 104 9.74 -26.29 2.91
C ALA A 104 10.29 -24.92 2.51
N MET A 105 11.48 -24.90 1.92
CA MET A 105 12.17 -23.69 1.49
C MET A 105 12.83 -23.94 0.13
N SER A 106 12.60 -23.05 -0.82
CA SER A 106 13.21 -23.14 -2.15
C SER A 106 13.50 -21.76 -2.70
N SER A 107 14.45 -21.71 -3.63
CA SER A 107 14.84 -20.50 -4.36
C SER A 107 14.67 -20.76 -5.86
N ALA A 108 14.18 -19.76 -6.58
CA ALA A 108 14.10 -19.79 -8.03
C ALA A 108 15.49 -19.71 -8.69
N ALA A 109 16.46 -19.08 -8.03
CA ALA A 109 17.83 -18.90 -8.53
C ALA A 109 18.87 -19.84 -7.90
N GLY A 110 18.47 -20.84 -7.10
CA GLY A 110 19.39 -21.83 -6.52
C GLY A 110 20.16 -21.37 -5.27
N ALA A 111 19.61 -20.46 -4.47
CA ALA A 111 20.08 -20.20 -3.12
C ALA A 111 19.79 -21.39 -2.17
N THR A 112 20.59 -21.52 -1.13
CA THR A 112 20.51 -22.60 -0.13
C THR A 112 19.96 -22.05 1.18
N PHE A 113 19.07 -22.81 1.83
CA PHE A 113 18.42 -22.41 3.08
C PHE A 113 18.83 -23.32 4.24
N GLU A 114 19.05 -22.72 5.40
CA GLU A 114 19.30 -23.39 6.67
C GLU A 114 18.31 -22.86 7.70
N ARG A 115 17.58 -23.75 8.38
CA ARG A 115 16.77 -23.36 9.54
C ARG A 115 17.67 -23.29 10.78
N ARG A 116 17.63 -22.17 11.47
CA ARG A 116 18.39 -21.90 12.71
C ARG A 116 17.46 -21.74 13.92
N ASP A 117 18.07 -21.47 15.06
CA ASP A 117 17.39 -21.25 16.33
C ASP A 117 16.24 -20.24 16.22
N GLY A 118 15.18 -20.50 16.99
CA GLY A 118 13.96 -19.69 16.97
C GLY A 118 13.23 -19.71 15.64
N ASN A 119 13.36 -20.78 14.84
CA ASN A 119 12.79 -20.95 13.50
C ASN A 119 13.18 -19.85 12.51
N SER A 120 14.36 -19.26 12.69
CA SER A 120 14.92 -18.34 11.71
C SER A 120 15.48 -19.08 10.49
N ILE A 121 15.56 -18.39 9.36
CA ILE A 121 15.95 -18.89 8.06
C ILE A 121 17.21 -18.14 7.65
N PHE A 122 18.30 -18.87 7.49
CA PHE A 122 19.57 -18.35 7.00
C PHE A 122 19.78 -18.79 5.55
N VAL A 123 20.25 -17.87 4.70
CA VAL A 123 20.34 -18.06 3.25
C VAL A 123 21.76 -17.84 2.75
N THR A 124 22.26 -18.79 1.97
CA THR A 124 23.58 -18.76 1.33
C THR A 124 23.48 -19.22 -0.13
N GLY A 125 24.62 -19.47 -0.78
CA GLY A 125 24.67 -19.99 -2.15
C GLY A 125 24.56 -18.88 -3.19
N ASN A 126 23.87 -19.15 -4.29
CA ASN A 126 23.87 -18.28 -5.47
C ASN A 126 23.36 -16.85 -5.14
N LEU A 127 23.95 -15.86 -5.81
CA LEU A 127 23.52 -14.45 -5.78
C LEU A 127 23.00 -14.09 -7.17
N SER A 128 21.69 -13.97 -7.27
CA SER A 128 20.99 -13.47 -8.45
C SER A 128 19.68 -12.85 -8.00
N LYS A 129 18.97 -12.20 -8.92
CA LYS A 129 17.55 -11.88 -8.69
C LYS A 129 16.80 -13.18 -8.39
N ASP A 130 15.98 -13.18 -7.35
CA ASP A 130 15.47 -14.43 -6.79
C ASP A 130 14.06 -14.28 -6.22
N VAL A 131 13.38 -15.41 -6.08
CA VAL A 131 12.13 -15.56 -5.34
C VAL A 131 12.33 -16.67 -4.33
N TYR A 132 12.26 -16.33 -3.04
CA TYR A 132 12.28 -17.33 -1.97
C TYR A 132 10.85 -17.80 -1.73
N SER A 133 10.61 -19.10 -1.87
CA SER A 133 9.32 -19.72 -1.52
C SER A 133 9.46 -20.48 -0.21
N ILE A 134 8.76 -20.03 0.83
CA ILE A 134 8.80 -20.60 2.17
C ILE A 134 7.40 -21.09 2.52
N THR A 135 7.28 -22.37 2.85
CA THR A 135 6.02 -22.98 3.28
C THR A 135 6.06 -23.33 4.75
N ALA A 136 5.01 -22.99 5.49
CA ALA A 136 4.86 -23.28 6.91
C ALA A 136 3.41 -23.63 7.27
N ALA A 137 3.23 -24.54 8.21
CA ALA A 137 1.93 -24.91 8.74
C ALA A 137 1.59 -24.10 9.99
N THR A 138 0.31 -23.77 10.19
CA THR A 138 -0.18 -23.14 11.43
C THR A 138 -1.59 -23.60 11.77
N ASP A 139 -1.91 -23.68 13.06
CA ASP A 139 -3.28 -23.89 13.55
C ASP A 139 -3.96 -22.55 13.91
N LEU A 140 -3.26 -21.43 13.72
CA LEU A 140 -3.81 -20.10 13.94
C LEU A 140 -4.92 -19.82 12.92
N LYS A 141 -6.09 -19.47 13.44
CA LYS A 141 -7.28 -19.09 12.68
C LYS A 141 -7.40 -17.58 12.60
N ASN A 142 -8.14 -17.08 11.62
CA ASN A 142 -8.40 -15.66 11.42
C ASN A 142 -7.11 -14.84 11.42
N ILE A 143 -6.14 -15.28 10.64
CA ILE A 143 -4.85 -14.60 10.47
C ILE A 143 -5.13 -13.21 9.91
N THR A 144 -4.74 -12.20 10.68
CA THR A 144 -4.91 -10.79 10.40
C THR A 144 -3.64 -10.13 9.89
N GLY A 145 -2.49 -10.80 10.01
CA GLY A 145 -1.26 -10.32 9.40
C GLY A 145 -0.02 -11.19 9.60
N VAL A 146 1.06 -10.72 8.98
CA VAL A 146 2.35 -11.38 8.88
C VAL A 146 3.45 -10.43 9.38
N ARG A 147 4.52 -11.01 9.94
CA ARG A 147 5.72 -10.29 10.35
C ARG A 147 6.97 -10.93 9.76
N ILE A 148 7.84 -10.10 9.23
CA ILE A 148 9.20 -10.44 8.83
C ILE A 148 10.14 -9.77 9.81
N GLU A 149 10.96 -10.57 10.50
CA GLU A 149 12.09 -10.07 11.28
C GLU A 149 13.35 -10.32 10.46
N ALA A 150 14.02 -9.28 9.98
CA ALA A 150 15.31 -9.36 9.32
C ALA A 150 16.39 -9.30 10.40
N LEU A 151 17.19 -10.35 10.54
CA LEU A 151 18.06 -10.60 11.69
C LEU A 151 19.54 -10.39 11.31
N PRO A 152 20.33 -9.68 12.13
CA PRO A 152 21.75 -9.56 11.89
C PRO A 152 22.44 -10.89 12.19
N ASP A 153 23.46 -11.21 11.40
CA ASP A 153 24.30 -12.39 11.60
C ASP A 153 25.73 -12.05 11.16
N SER A 154 26.71 -12.33 12.01
CA SER A 154 28.11 -12.01 11.74
C SER A 154 28.71 -12.80 10.58
N SER A 155 28.04 -13.87 10.13
CA SER A 155 28.42 -14.66 8.95
C SER A 155 28.00 -14.00 7.64
N LEU A 156 27.14 -12.97 7.68
CA LEU A 156 26.74 -12.18 6.52
C LEU A 156 27.67 -10.97 6.34
N ALA A 157 27.77 -10.49 5.10
CA ALA A 157 28.53 -9.29 4.78
C ALA A 157 28.03 -8.10 5.62
N ALA A 158 28.97 -7.32 6.18
CA ALA A 158 28.71 -6.21 7.10
C ALA A 158 27.78 -6.53 8.30
N GLY A 159 27.62 -7.81 8.67
CA GLY A 159 26.73 -8.24 9.76
C GLY A 159 25.25 -8.35 9.37
N GLY A 160 24.91 -8.25 8.08
CA GLY A 160 23.56 -8.41 7.57
C GLY A 160 22.61 -7.25 7.92
N PRO A 161 21.28 -7.46 7.90
CA PRO A 161 20.58 -8.76 7.73
C PRO A 161 20.50 -9.27 6.27
N GLY A 162 20.92 -8.47 5.30
CA GLY A 162 20.98 -8.83 3.89
C GLY A 162 22.31 -9.44 3.44
N ARG A 163 22.35 -9.88 2.19
CA ARG A 163 23.47 -10.60 1.54
C ARG A 163 24.33 -9.71 0.65
N ALA A 164 23.93 -8.46 0.40
CA ALA A 164 24.77 -7.51 -0.32
C ALA A 164 26.03 -7.17 0.50
N GLN A 165 27.09 -6.69 -0.14
CA GLN A 165 28.39 -6.41 0.52
C GLN A 165 28.28 -5.42 1.69
N ASN A 166 27.29 -4.52 1.66
CA ASN A 166 27.01 -3.55 2.72
C ASN A 166 26.02 -4.08 3.79
N GLY A 167 25.57 -5.34 3.70
CA GLY A 167 24.60 -5.94 4.61
C GLY A 167 23.14 -5.58 4.31
N ASN A 168 22.85 -4.86 3.23
CA ASN A 168 21.50 -4.47 2.85
C ASN A 168 20.77 -5.57 2.05
N PHE A 169 19.45 -5.43 1.95
CA PHE A 169 18.58 -6.22 1.09
C PHE A 169 17.53 -5.31 0.43
N VAL A 170 16.86 -5.82 -0.60
CA VAL A 170 15.65 -5.20 -1.15
C VAL A 170 14.59 -6.30 -1.30
N LEU A 171 13.57 -6.27 -0.44
CA LEU A 171 12.39 -7.12 -0.58
C LEU A 171 11.44 -6.42 -1.56
N SER A 172 11.46 -6.85 -2.81
CA SER A 172 10.69 -6.21 -3.88
C SER A 172 9.19 -6.48 -3.75
N GLU A 173 8.80 -7.72 -3.44
CA GLU A 173 7.39 -8.07 -3.28
C GLU A 173 7.24 -9.24 -2.30
N LEU A 174 6.23 -9.17 -1.44
CA LEU A 174 5.82 -10.22 -0.52
C LEU A 174 4.42 -10.69 -0.91
N LYS A 175 4.31 -11.95 -1.33
CA LYS A 175 3.01 -12.60 -1.56
C LYS A 175 2.76 -13.64 -0.50
N LEU A 176 1.51 -13.69 -0.03
CA LEU A 176 1.01 -14.74 0.84
C LEU A 176 -0.06 -15.53 0.12
N SER A 177 -0.06 -16.84 0.32
CA SER A 177 -1.18 -17.69 -0.03
C SER A 177 -1.44 -18.69 1.09
N VAL A 178 -2.70 -19.13 1.17
CA VAL A 178 -3.20 -20.06 2.17
C VAL A 178 -3.90 -21.24 1.51
N ALA A 179 -3.70 -22.43 2.04
CA ALA A 179 -4.45 -23.64 1.70
C ALA A 179 -4.83 -24.38 2.99
N PRO A 180 -5.95 -25.13 3.03
CA PRO A 180 -6.23 -26.03 4.14
C PRO A 180 -5.10 -27.07 4.28
N LYS A 181 -4.70 -27.41 5.50
CA LYS A 181 -3.69 -28.49 5.73
C LYS A 181 -4.07 -29.82 5.08
N ALA A 182 -5.37 -30.10 4.99
CA ALA A 182 -5.90 -31.32 4.40
C ALA A 182 -5.85 -31.34 2.86
N ASP A 183 -5.71 -30.18 2.20
CA ASP A 183 -5.63 -30.07 0.75
C ASP A 183 -4.73 -28.89 0.33
N ALA A 184 -3.43 -29.18 0.22
CA ALA A 184 -2.43 -28.19 -0.18
C ALA A 184 -2.64 -27.63 -1.61
N ASN A 185 -3.47 -28.27 -2.45
CA ASN A 185 -3.73 -27.81 -3.81
C ASN A 185 -4.82 -26.72 -3.86
N ALA A 186 -5.62 -26.58 -2.81
CA ALA A 186 -6.65 -25.55 -2.69
C ALA A 186 -6.06 -24.18 -2.27
N LYS A 187 -4.92 -23.80 -2.88
CA LYS A 187 -4.17 -22.57 -2.60
C LYS A 187 -4.97 -21.33 -3.06
N LYS A 188 -5.15 -20.38 -2.15
CA LYS A 188 -5.78 -19.07 -2.39
C LYS A 188 -4.81 -17.95 -2.04
N SER A 189 -4.76 -16.93 -2.89
CA SER A 189 -3.95 -15.74 -2.62
C SER A 189 -4.58 -14.92 -1.49
N VAL A 190 -3.75 -14.39 -0.58
CA VAL A 190 -4.16 -13.48 0.48
C VAL A 190 -3.58 -12.11 0.18
N SER A 191 -4.46 -11.13 -0.06
CA SER A 191 -4.03 -9.76 -0.31
C SER A 191 -3.46 -9.15 0.97
N LEU A 192 -2.25 -8.59 0.88
CA LEU A 192 -1.59 -7.87 1.97
C LEU A 192 -1.71 -6.35 1.79
N GLY A 193 -1.58 -5.60 2.88
CA GLY A 193 -1.63 -4.14 2.90
C GLY A 193 -1.12 -3.57 4.22
N ASN A 194 -1.24 -2.24 4.36
CA ASN A 194 -0.89 -1.51 5.59
C ASN A 194 0.49 -1.90 6.16
N GLY A 195 1.49 -2.01 5.28
CA GLY A 195 2.85 -2.34 5.68
C GLY A 195 3.41 -1.31 6.67
N SER A 196 3.97 -1.78 7.79
CA SER A 196 4.70 -0.94 8.76
C SER A 196 6.05 -1.57 9.10
N ALA A 197 7.04 -0.74 9.38
CA ALA A 197 8.36 -1.20 9.77
C ALA A 197 8.96 -0.28 10.84
N ASP A 198 9.88 -0.81 11.64
CA ASP A 198 10.68 -0.02 12.57
C ASP A 198 11.64 0.94 11.85
N PHE A 199 12.09 0.55 10.66
CA PHE A 199 12.90 1.38 9.78
C PHE A 199 12.61 1.09 8.30
N SER A 200 12.74 2.13 7.47
CA SER A 200 12.76 1.99 6.01
C SER A 200 13.77 2.97 5.44
N GLN A 201 14.55 2.53 4.46
CA GLN A 201 15.42 3.38 3.66
C GLN A 201 14.57 4.38 2.87
N ASP A 202 15.06 5.62 2.73
CA ASP A 202 14.44 6.63 1.86
C ASP A 202 14.23 6.09 0.43
N SER A 203 13.05 6.34 -0.13
CA SER A 203 12.59 5.81 -1.43
C SER A 203 12.36 4.28 -1.51
N TRP A 204 12.57 3.54 -0.42
CA TRP A 204 12.27 2.11 -0.30
C TRP A 204 11.39 1.82 0.93
N PRO A 205 10.22 2.50 1.06
CA PRO A 205 9.33 2.30 2.19
C PRO A 205 8.75 0.89 2.20
N VAL A 206 8.53 0.35 3.40
CA VAL A 206 7.98 -1.01 3.58
C VAL A 206 6.68 -1.29 2.79
N GLY A 207 5.82 -0.28 2.60
CA GLY A 207 4.59 -0.41 1.84
C GLY A 207 4.81 -0.84 0.37
N ASN A 208 5.97 -0.53 -0.20
CA ASN A 208 6.32 -0.93 -1.56
C ASN A 208 6.59 -2.44 -1.69
N ALA A 209 6.78 -3.18 -0.59
CA ALA A 209 6.93 -4.63 -0.66
C ALA A 209 5.59 -5.36 -0.87
N VAL A 210 4.47 -4.65 -0.96
CA VAL A 210 3.12 -5.22 -1.21
C VAL A 210 2.31 -4.36 -2.19
N ASP A 211 2.99 -3.58 -3.04
CA ASP A 211 2.36 -2.64 -3.98
C ASP A 211 2.08 -3.28 -5.36
N GLY A 212 2.54 -4.50 -5.61
CA GLY A 212 2.40 -5.22 -6.87
C GLY A 212 3.45 -4.85 -7.92
N ASN A 213 4.49 -4.08 -7.56
CA ASN A 213 5.55 -3.62 -8.45
C ASN A 213 6.93 -4.13 -8.00
N GLU A 214 7.45 -5.14 -8.70
CA GLU A 214 8.75 -5.72 -8.34
C GLU A 214 9.96 -4.79 -8.58
N GLN A 215 9.77 -3.59 -9.13
CA GLN A 215 10.83 -2.59 -9.29
C GLN A 215 11.04 -1.73 -8.04
N THR A 216 10.06 -1.71 -7.13
CA THR A 216 10.13 -1.04 -5.83
C THR A 216 10.39 -2.09 -4.75
N GLY A 217 10.26 -1.72 -3.46
CA GLY A 217 10.41 -2.66 -2.35
C GLY A 217 10.79 -2.00 -1.03
N TRP A 218 11.08 -2.85 -0.04
CA TRP A 218 11.57 -2.46 1.27
C TRP A 218 13.09 -2.68 1.41
N ALA A 219 13.81 -1.69 1.93
CA ALA A 219 15.23 -1.77 2.22
C ALA A 219 15.58 -1.04 3.53
N VAL A 220 16.79 -1.26 4.06
CA VAL A 220 17.16 -0.82 5.42
C VAL A 220 18.45 0.03 5.48
N SER A 221 18.95 0.53 4.36
CA SER A 221 20.09 1.46 4.38
C SER A 221 19.73 2.80 5.04
N PRO A 222 20.63 3.41 5.85
CA PRO A 222 21.97 2.94 6.23
C PRO A 222 22.02 2.13 7.54
N SER A 223 20.88 1.65 8.05
CA SER A 223 20.75 1.01 9.37
C SER A 223 21.19 -0.47 9.38
N PHE A 224 22.41 -0.76 8.94
CA PHE A 224 22.91 -2.14 8.83
C PHE A 224 23.29 -2.78 10.18
N GLY A 225 23.49 -4.10 10.19
CA GLY A 225 24.01 -4.85 11.34
C GLY A 225 23.08 -4.87 12.56
N LYS A 226 21.80 -4.58 12.37
CA LYS A 226 20.76 -4.50 13.40
C LYS A 226 19.53 -5.30 12.97
N PRO A 227 18.71 -5.78 13.93
CA PRO A 227 17.43 -6.35 13.60
C PRO A 227 16.49 -5.27 13.05
N HIS A 228 15.72 -5.64 12.04
CA HIS A 228 14.60 -4.84 11.52
C HIS A 228 13.34 -5.67 11.49
N THR A 229 12.21 -5.03 11.68
CA THR A 229 10.90 -5.68 11.67
C THR A 229 10.01 -4.99 10.66
N ALA A 230 9.41 -5.78 9.76
CA ALA A 230 8.31 -5.37 8.90
C ALA A 230 7.07 -6.19 9.23
N MET A 231 5.91 -5.56 9.20
CA MET A 231 4.60 -6.14 9.46
C MET A 231 3.65 -5.76 8.33
N PHE A 232 2.80 -6.70 7.91
CA PHE A 232 1.80 -6.48 6.87
C PHE A 232 0.47 -7.08 7.31
N GLU A 233 -0.60 -6.33 7.12
CA GLU A 233 -1.96 -6.80 7.40
C GLU A 233 -2.52 -7.59 6.24
N THR A 234 -3.28 -8.63 6.53
CA THR A 234 -4.16 -9.22 5.51
C THR A 234 -5.33 -8.27 5.27
N ARG A 235 -5.84 -8.17 4.04
CA ARG A 235 -7.05 -7.37 3.76
C ARG A 235 -8.32 -8.05 4.28
N GLU A 236 -8.32 -9.37 4.26
CA GLU A 236 -9.38 -10.25 4.77
C GLU A 236 -8.76 -11.26 5.75
N ASP A 237 -9.55 -11.72 6.73
CA ASP A 237 -9.07 -12.73 7.67
C ASP A 237 -8.76 -14.01 6.91
N ALA A 238 -7.57 -14.55 7.12
CA ALA A 238 -7.08 -15.73 6.43
C ALA A 238 -7.00 -16.96 7.35
N GLY A 239 -6.90 -18.14 6.73
CA GLY A 239 -6.72 -19.39 7.45
C GLY A 239 -8.00 -20.21 7.60
N ASP A 240 -7.81 -21.51 7.77
CA ASP A 240 -8.85 -22.53 7.81
C ASP A 240 -9.04 -23.11 9.22
N GLU A 241 -10.28 -23.52 9.53
CA GLU A 241 -10.66 -24.11 10.83
C GLU A 241 -9.84 -25.36 11.19
N GLY A 242 -9.46 -26.16 10.20
CA GLY A 242 -8.63 -27.36 10.36
C GLY A 242 -7.12 -27.09 10.33
N GLY A 243 -6.71 -25.82 10.44
CA GLY A 243 -5.33 -25.38 10.26
C GLY A 243 -4.98 -25.15 8.79
N SER A 244 -3.94 -24.34 8.60
CA SER A 244 -3.55 -23.81 7.30
C SER A 244 -2.12 -24.16 6.93
N LEU A 245 -1.87 -24.32 5.63
CA LEU A 245 -0.57 -24.28 5.00
C LEU A 245 -0.38 -22.91 4.36
N LEU A 246 0.60 -22.16 4.84
CA LEU A 246 0.96 -20.84 4.35
C LEU A 246 2.14 -20.97 3.39
N THR A 247 2.05 -20.32 2.24
CA THR A 247 3.18 -20.15 1.32
C THR A 247 3.50 -18.67 1.18
N PHE A 248 4.71 -18.30 1.56
CA PHE A 248 5.29 -16.98 1.39
C PHE A 248 6.18 -16.99 0.16
N GLU A 249 6.00 -16.02 -0.74
CA GLU A 249 6.90 -15.77 -1.86
C GLU A 249 7.53 -14.39 -1.67
N LEU A 250 8.85 -14.37 -1.43
CA LEU A 250 9.64 -13.16 -1.21
C LEU A 250 10.44 -12.88 -2.49
N SER A 251 9.92 -12.01 -3.34
CA SER A 251 10.56 -11.56 -4.58
C SER A 251 11.61 -10.50 -4.30
N GLN A 252 12.79 -10.64 -4.89
CA GLN A 252 13.95 -9.78 -4.66
C GLN A 252 14.62 -9.50 -6.00
N GLN A 253 14.21 -8.40 -6.64
CA GLN A 253 14.48 -8.13 -8.05
C GLN A 253 15.44 -6.95 -8.27
N PHE A 254 16.10 -6.47 -7.22
CA PHE A 254 17.00 -5.33 -7.31
C PHE A 254 18.09 -5.55 -8.39
N PRO A 255 18.42 -4.53 -9.20
CA PRO A 255 19.16 -4.75 -10.45
C PRO A 255 20.52 -5.43 -10.34
N ASP A 256 21.23 -5.29 -9.21
CA ASP A 256 22.55 -5.90 -9.05
C ASP A 256 22.52 -7.40 -8.71
N GLY A 257 21.35 -7.96 -8.38
CA GLY A 257 21.20 -9.38 -8.04
C GLY A 257 21.87 -9.83 -6.74
N THR A 258 22.30 -8.89 -5.88
CA THR A 258 22.98 -9.19 -4.61
C THR A 258 22.21 -8.73 -3.37
N HIS A 259 21.29 -7.76 -3.52
CA HIS A 259 20.43 -7.24 -2.44
C HIS A 259 19.32 -8.22 -2.06
N LEU A 260 19.73 -9.33 -1.45
CA LEU A 260 18.85 -10.41 -1.01
C LEU A 260 18.82 -10.47 0.53
N LEU A 261 17.71 -10.89 1.13
CA LEU A 261 17.59 -11.23 2.55
C LEU A 261 18.50 -12.41 2.88
N GLY A 262 19.30 -12.26 3.94
CA GLY A 262 20.30 -13.25 4.36
C GLY A 262 19.89 -14.05 5.58
N HIS A 263 19.29 -13.39 6.57
CA HIS A 263 18.80 -14.05 7.78
C HIS A 263 17.49 -13.40 8.21
N PHE A 264 16.42 -14.19 8.31
CA PHE A 264 15.11 -13.67 8.65
C PHE A 264 14.24 -14.68 9.37
N ARG A 265 13.13 -14.23 9.94
CA ARG A 265 12.10 -15.06 10.56
C ARG A 265 10.72 -14.60 10.12
N LEU A 266 9.82 -15.56 9.96
CA LEU A 266 8.41 -15.33 9.60
C LEU A 266 7.51 -15.63 10.79
N SER A 267 6.52 -14.78 11.03
CA SER A 267 5.48 -14.99 12.05
C SER A 267 4.13 -14.54 11.52
N VAL A 268 3.06 -15.03 12.14
CA VAL A 268 1.67 -14.62 11.88
C VAL A 268 0.96 -14.23 13.17
N THR A 269 -0.11 -13.46 13.03
CA THR A 269 -0.98 -13.08 14.15
C THR A 269 -2.44 -13.15 13.74
N ASN A 270 -3.31 -13.31 14.74
CA ASN A 270 -4.75 -13.10 14.65
C ASN A 270 -5.20 -11.96 15.58
N SER A 271 -4.25 -11.16 16.08
CA SER A 271 -4.56 -9.95 16.83
C SER A 271 -5.34 -8.98 15.93
N PRO A 272 -6.30 -8.22 16.48
CA PRO A 272 -7.09 -7.29 15.69
C PRO A 272 -6.24 -6.24 14.98
N ARG A 273 -6.66 -5.86 13.76
CA ARG A 273 -6.06 -4.76 13.00
C ARG A 273 -6.52 -3.40 13.55
N PRO A 274 -5.78 -2.30 13.33
CA PRO A 274 -4.47 -2.23 12.69
C PRO A 274 -3.34 -2.89 13.49
N LEU A 275 -2.40 -3.53 12.78
CA LEU A 275 -1.19 -4.13 13.31
C LEU A 275 -0.06 -3.09 13.27
N GLY A 276 0.63 -2.86 14.39
CA GLY A 276 1.70 -1.86 14.43
C GLY A 276 2.84 -2.19 15.38
N VAL A 277 4.08 -1.94 14.92
CA VAL A 277 5.33 -1.97 15.69
C VAL A 277 5.61 -0.68 16.48
N SER A 278 4.79 0.36 16.28
CA SER A 278 4.89 1.57 17.09
C SER A 278 3.99 1.42 18.29
N ARG A 279 4.56 1.49 19.51
CA ARG A 279 3.80 1.94 20.69
C ARG A 279 2.97 3.12 20.21
N LEU A 280 1.65 3.03 20.32
CA LEU A 280 0.75 4.17 20.14
C LEU A 280 1.46 5.42 20.66
N PRO A 281 1.45 6.55 19.92
CA PRO A 281 2.03 7.78 20.44
C PRO A 281 1.57 7.96 21.88
N GLU A 282 2.48 8.28 22.80
CA GLU A 282 2.14 8.32 24.24
C GLU A 282 0.86 9.11 24.54
N PRO A 283 0.56 10.24 23.86
CA PRO A 283 -0.73 10.92 24.00
C PRO A 283 -1.93 10.03 23.65
N ILE A 284 -1.89 9.29 22.54
CA ILE A 284 -2.97 8.39 22.10
C ILE A 284 -3.13 7.22 23.06
N ALA A 285 -2.02 6.61 23.52
CA ALA A 285 -2.06 5.54 24.51
C ALA A 285 -2.73 6.01 25.83
N LYS A 286 -2.40 7.22 26.28
CA LYS A 286 -3.02 7.85 27.45
C LYS A 286 -4.52 8.07 27.25
N LEU A 287 -4.93 8.55 26.08
CA LEU A 287 -6.35 8.74 25.76
C LEU A 287 -7.13 7.42 25.73
N LEU A 288 -6.56 6.37 25.12
CA LEU A 288 -7.16 5.04 25.09
C LEU A 288 -7.29 4.42 26.49
N SER A 289 -6.39 4.77 27.41
CA SER A 289 -6.44 4.30 28.81
C SER A 289 -7.58 4.94 29.62
N ILE A 290 -8.20 6.02 29.14
CA ILE A 290 -9.39 6.61 29.75
C ILE A 290 -10.61 5.79 29.28
N PRO A 291 -11.50 5.33 30.18
CA PRO A 291 -12.72 4.64 29.78
C PRO A 291 -13.55 5.49 28.79
N ALA A 292 -14.13 4.88 27.76
CA ALA A 292 -14.81 5.61 26.69
C ALA A 292 -15.94 6.54 27.22
N ALA A 293 -16.63 6.15 28.29
CA ALA A 293 -17.68 6.95 28.92
C ALA A 293 -17.16 8.20 29.65
N ASP A 294 -15.88 8.23 30.00
CA ASP A 294 -15.24 9.30 30.77
C ASP A 294 -14.43 10.27 29.88
N ARG A 295 -14.38 10.01 28.56
CA ARG A 295 -13.63 10.85 27.61
C ARG A 295 -14.39 12.14 27.29
N SER A 296 -13.67 13.26 27.22
CA SER A 296 -14.23 14.53 26.71
C SER A 296 -14.45 14.48 25.19
N ALA A 297 -15.20 15.44 24.66
CA ALA A 297 -15.41 15.56 23.22
C ALA A 297 -14.09 15.74 22.45
N GLU A 298 -13.16 16.51 23.00
CA GLU A 298 -11.83 16.74 22.41
C GLU A 298 -10.97 15.48 22.43
N GLN A 299 -11.07 14.66 23.47
CA GLN A 299 -10.35 13.39 23.59
C GLN A 299 -10.88 12.37 22.58
N THR A 300 -12.20 12.26 22.46
CA THR A 300 -12.86 11.43 21.45
C THR A 300 -12.49 11.86 20.03
N GLN A 301 -12.45 13.17 19.77
CA GLN A 301 -12.06 13.69 18.46
C GLN A 301 -10.59 13.38 18.14
N GLN A 302 -9.67 13.52 19.10
CA GLN A 302 -8.26 13.17 18.89
C GLN A 302 -8.05 11.69 18.54
N LEU A 303 -8.80 10.79 19.18
CA LEU A 303 -8.78 9.37 18.83
C LEU A 303 -9.36 9.12 17.43
N ALA A 304 -10.47 9.79 17.07
CA ALA A 304 -11.06 9.68 15.74
C ALA A 304 -10.12 10.19 14.64
N ASP A 305 -9.43 11.32 14.87
CA ASP A 305 -8.47 11.88 13.93
C ASP A 305 -7.25 10.96 13.76
N HIS A 306 -6.73 10.41 14.87
CA HIS A 306 -5.67 9.43 14.81
C HIS A 306 -6.10 8.17 14.05
N PHE A 307 -7.29 7.63 14.35
CA PHE A 307 -7.80 6.45 13.66
C PHE A 307 -7.99 6.67 12.15
N ARG A 308 -8.55 7.81 11.73
CA ARG A 308 -8.64 8.21 10.30
C ARG A 308 -7.27 8.28 9.64
N SER A 309 -6.23 8.64 10.39
CA SER A 309 -4.84 8.63 9.89
C SER A 309 -4.26 7.21 9.73
N LEU A 310 -4.93 6.17 10.24
CA LEU A 310 -4.54 4.77 10.09
C LEU A 310 -5.42 4.04 9.05
N ASP A 311 -6.68 4.42 8.88
CA ASP A 311 -7.61 3.72 7.98
C ASP A 311 -7.34 4.02 6.50
N ALA A 312 -6.82 3.02 5.77
CA ALA A 312 -6.41 3.16 4.37
C ALA A 312 -7.57 3.44 3.41
N GLU A 313 -8.75 2.85 3.66
CA GLU A 313 -9.92 3.05 2.79
C GLU A 313 -10.49 4.46 2.95
N TYR A 314 -10.53 4.99 4.17
CA TYR A 314 -10.85 6.39 4.44
C TYR A 314 -9.91 7.33 3.67
N LYS A 315 -8.59 7.10 3.74
CA LYS A 315 -7.60 7.89 3.00
C LYS A 315 -7.83 7.84 1.49
N ARG A 316 -7.97 6.63 0.94
CA ARG A 316 -8.22 6.41 -0.49
C ARG A 316 -9.47 7.14 -0.96
N LEU A 317 -10.60 6.98 -0.26
CA LEU A 317 -11.85 7.65 -0.61
C LEU A 317 -11.75 9.18 -0.46
N THR A 318 -11.05 9.67 0.56
CA THR A 318 -10.80 11.11 0.75
C THR A 318 -9.99 11.70 -0.41
N GLU A 319 -8.93 11.01 -0.84
CA GLU A 319 -8.12 11.40 -1.99
C GLU A 319 -8.93 11.39 -3.30
N GLU A 320 -9.75 10.36 -3.53
CA GLU A 320 -10.64 10.28 -4.70
C GLU A 320 -11.65 11.43 -4.72
N VAL A 321 -12.25 11.78 -3.57
CA VAL A 321 -13.16 12.93 -3.46
C VAL A 321 -12.43 14.23 -3.79
N GLN A 322 -11.26 14.47 -3.19
CA GLN A 322 -10.47 15.68 -3.43
C GLN A 322 -10.08 15.82 -4.92
N GLN A 323 -9.64 14.72 -5.53
CA GLN A 323 -9.29 14.70 -6.95
C GLN A 323 -10.51 14.99 -7.84
N SER A 324 -11.65 14.35 -7.55
CA SER A 324 -12.87 14.53 -8.33
C SER A 324 -13.47 15.93 -8.15
N GLU A 325 -13.39 16.50 -6.96
CA GLU A 325 -13.81 17.88 -6.69
C GLU A 325 -12.98 18.88 -7.49
N GLN A 326 -11.66 18.68 -7.56
CA GLN A 326 -10.78 19.53 -8.34
C GLN A 326 -11.05 19.42 -9.85
N GLN A 327 -11.38 18.22 -10.33
CA GLN A 327 -11.83 18.02 -11.72
C GLN A 327 -13.15 18.74 -11.98
N LEU A 328 -14.11 18.66 -11.04
CA LEU A 328 -15.41 19.33 -11.16
C LEU A 328 -15.25 20.87 -11.20
N LYS A 329 -14.42 21.43 -10.32
CA LYS A 329 -14.09 22.88 -10.29
C LYS A 329 -13.47 23.34 -11.60
N ASN A 330 -12.64 22.51 -12.22
CA ASN A 330 -11.92 22.82 -13.46
C ASN A 330 -12.52 22.11 -14.69
N ARG A 331 -13.79 21.70 -14.66
CA ARG A 331 -14.35 20.78 -15.66
C ARG A 331 -14.15 21.23 -17.12
N ARG A 332 -14.30 22.53 -17.40
CA ARG A 332 -14.08 23.11 -18.74
C ARG A 332 -12.62 23.03 -19.16
N LEU A 333 -11.69 23.24 -18.22
CA LEU A 333 -10.26 23.12 -18.49
C LEU A 333 -9.86 21.66 -18.74
N VAL A 334 -10.37 20.72 -17.94
CA VAL A 334 -10.13 19.28 -18.15
C VAL A 334 -10.71 18.80 -19.48
N GLY A 335 -11.94 19.20 -19.81
CA GLY A 335 -12.51 18.84 -21.10
C GLY A 335 -11.79 19.51 -22.29
N ALA A 336 -11.29 20.73 -22.13
CA ALA A 336 -10.47 21.39 -23.15
C ALA A 336 -9.12 20.69 -23.35
N GLN A 337 -8.55 20.10 -22.29
CA GLN A 337 -7.35 19.25 -22.38
C GLN A 337 -7.63 17.98 -23.18
N ASP A 338 -8.78 17.34 -23.00
CA ASP A 338 -9.15 16.13 -23.76
C ASP A 338 -9.35 16.41 -25.26
N LEU A 339 -9.55 17.68 -25.64
CA LEU A 339 -9.74 18.13 -27.03
C LEU A 339 -8.49 18.67 -27.70
N ALA A 340 -7.43 18.95 -26.93
CA ALA A 340 -6.15 19.52 -27.38
C ALA A 340 -5.12 18.43 -27.69
#